data_AF-A0A643LPR2-F1
#
_entry.id   AF-A0A643LPR2-F1
#
_cell.length_a   1.000
_cell.length_b   1.000
_cell.length_c   1.000
_cell.angle_alpha   90.00
_cell.angle_beta   90.00
_cell.angle_gamma   90.00
#
_symmetry.space_group_name_H-M   'P 1'
#
loop_
_entity.id
_entity.type
_entity.pdbx_description
1 polymer ?
#
loop_
_entity_poly.entity_id
_entity_poly.type
_entity_poly.pdbx_seq_one_letter_code
_entity_poly.pdbx_strand_id
1 'polypeptide(L)'
;MQVYCSSCNKDYDMQPQVAQLPKRIEKCFYICPHCGHEHVAAYVNDKIRKHQADITKYHDRINKNNLAIEDEMKRLRKRMEGAK
;
A
#
# COMPACT_ATOMS: atom_id res chain seq x y z
N MET A 1 10.91 -11.73 -15.23
CA MET A 1 9.48 -11.95 -14.93
C MET A 1 8.76 -11.94 -16.26
N GLN A 2 8.09 -13.03 -16.63
CA GLN A 2 7.28 -13.03 -17.84
C GLN A 2 6.02 -12.18 -17.62
N VAL A 3 5.69 -11.38 -18.62
CA VAL A 3 4.46 -10.59 -18.67
C VAL A 3 3.81 -10.72 -20.03
N TYR A 4 2.49 -10.60 -20.04
CA TYR A 4 1.68 -10.59 -21.25
C TYR A 4 1.45 -9.16 -21.74
N CYS A 5 1.76 -8.88 -23.00
CA CYS A 5 1.43 -7.60 -23.62
C CYS A 5 -0.05 -7.58 -24.05
N SER A 6 -0.89 -6.76 -23.42
CA SER A 6 -2.28 -6.58 -23.84
C SER A 6 -2.45 -5.88 -25.19
N SER A 7 -1.39 -5.25 -25.70
CA SER A 7 -1.43 -4.50 -26.97
C SER A 7 -1.10 -5.37 -28.19
N CYS A 8 -0.19 -6.34 -28.06
CA CYS A 8 0.21 -7.24 -29.16
C CYS A 8 -0.02 -8.73 -28.86
N ASN A 9 -0.58 -9.05 -27.70
CA ASN A 9 -0.97 -10.38 -27.25
C ASN A 9 0.18 -11.39 -27.20
N LYS A 10 1.41 -10.92 -26.98
CA LYS A 10 2.61 -11.76 -26.85
C LYS A 10 3.18 -11.67 -25.45
N ASP A 11 3.67 -12.81 -24.97
CA ASP A 11 4.48 -12.87 -23.76
C ASP A 11 5.92 -12.44 -24.02
N TYR A 12 6.54 -11.86 -22.99
CA TYR A 12 7.95 -11.47 -23.03
C TYR A 12 8.51 -11.35 -21.63
N ASP A 13 9.84 -11.41 -21.52
CA ASP A 13 10.55 -11.09 -20.29
C ASP A 13 10.58 -9.58 -20.06
N MET A 14 9.84 -9.14 -19.04
CA MET A 14 9.75 -7.74 -18.66
C MET A 14 11.10 -7.20 -18.18
N GLN A 15 11.51 -6.07 -18.76
CA GLN A 15 12.61 -5.25 -18.27
C GLN A 15 12.05 -3.96 -17.66
N PRO A 16 11.98 -3.84 -16.32
CA PRO A 16 11.47 -2.65 -15.66
C PRO A 16 12.39 -1.45 -15.85
N GLN A 17 11.79 -0.28 -15.97
CA GLN A 17 12.45 1.01 -16.13
C GLN A 17 11.81 2.03 -15.20
N VAL A 18 12.59 3.03 -14.81
CA VAL A 18 12.15 4.11 -13.93
C VAL A 18 12.51 5.45 -14.56
N ALA A 19 11.52 6.32 -14.73
CA ALA A 19 11.73 7.71 -15.15
C ALA A 19 11.38 8.65 -13.99
N GLN A 20 12.29 9.58 -13.71
CA GLN A 20 12.05 10.66 -12.76
C GLN A 20 11.21 11.75 -13.42
N LEU A 21 10.06 12.06 -12.82
CA LEU A 21 9.16 13.12 -13.22
C LEU A 21 9.19 14.27 -12.20
N PRO A 22 8.68 15.47 -12.55
CA PRO A 22 8.57 16.58 -11.61
C PRO A 22 7.82 16.20 -10.33
N LYS A 23 8.06 16.96 -9.25
CA LYS A 23 7.42 16.75 -7.94
C LYS A 23 7.74 15.39 -7.29
N ARG A 24 8.94 14.84 -7.55
CA ARG A 24 9.44 13.57 -6.98
C ARG A 24 8.55 12.37 -7.32
N ILE A 25 7.98 12.38 -8.51
CA ILE A 25 7.19 11.25 -9.00
C ILE A 25 8.14 10.36 -9.79
N GLU A 26 8.18 9.08 -9.46
CA GLU A 26 8.86 8.09 -10.28
C GLU A 26 7.80 7.34 -11.08
N LYS A 27 7.94 7.32 -12.41
CA LYS A 27 7.15 6.48 -13.30
C LYS A 27 7.89 5.15 -13.44
N CYS A 28 7.33 4.08 -12.90
CA CYS A 28 7.81 2.72 -13.12
C CYS A 28 7.07 2.13 -14.31
N PHE A 29 7.78 1.79 -15.37
CA PHE A 29 7.20 1.33 -16.63
C PHE A 29 8.08 0.25 -17.27
N TYR A 30 7.58 -0.36 -18.34
CA TYR A 30 8.33 -1.29 -19.16
C TYR A 30 7.81 -1.22 -20.59
N ILE A 31 8.68 -1.51 -21.55
CA ILE A 31 8.35 -1.42 -22.98
C ILE A 31 8.25 -2.83 -23.54
N CYS A 32 7.16 -3.13 -24.24
CA CYS A 32 7.03 -4.39 -24.95
C CYS A 32 8.06 -4.43 -26.10
N PRO A 33 8.97 -5.42 -26.16
CA PRO A 33 9.98 -5.49 -27.21
C PRO A 33 9.37 -5.83 -28.59
N HIS A 34 8.15 -6.37 -28.62
CA HIS A 34 7.50 -6.81 -29.86
C HIS A 34 6.76 -5.68 -30.60
N CYS A 35 6.18 -4.73 -29.86
CA CYS A 35 5.34 -3.66 -30.44
C CYS A 35 5.74 -2.24 -30.00
N GLY A 36 6.71 -2.10 -29.11
CA GLY A 36 7.16 -0.81 -28.59
C GLY A 36 6.16 -0.13 -27.64
N HIS A 37 5.05 -0.79 -27.29
CA HIS A 37 4.07 -0.20 -26.38
C HIS A 37 4.64 -0.03 -24.98
N GLU A 38 4.49 1.17 -24.42
CA GLU A 38 4.86 1.49 -23.05
C GLU A 38 3.73 1.07 -22.10
N HIS A 39 4.05 0.20 -21.16
CA HIS A 39 3.15 -0.19 -20.08
C HIS A 39 3.62 0.45 -18.77
N VAL A 40 2.76 1.27 -18.15
CA VAL A 40 3.06 1.89 -16.86
C VAL A 40 2.57 0.98 -15.74
N ALA A 41 3.49 0.54 -14.88
CA ALA A 41 3.17 -0.30 -13.74
C ALA A 41 2.66 0.53 -12.55
N ALA A 42 3.32 1.66 -12.26
CA ALA A 42 2.95 2.53 -11.16
C ALA A 42 3.56 3.93 -11.31
N TYR A 43 2.89 4.90 -10.70
CA TYR A 43 3.50 6.17 -10.32
C TYR A 43 3.73 6.15 -8.81
N VAL A 44 4.96 6.39 -8.38
CA VAL A 44 5.32 6.35 -6.96
C VAL A 44 5.92 7.68 -6.52
N ASN A 45 5.70 8.02 -5.26
CA ASN A 45 6.29 9.17 -4.61
C ASN A 45 6.72 8.76 -3.21
N ASP A 46 8.00 8.93 -2.91
CA ASP A 46 8.64 8.53 -1.65
C ASP A 46 7.97 9.17 -0.43
N LYS A 47 7.64 10.46 -0.52
CA LYS A 47 6.99 11.22 0.55
C LYS A 47 5.57 10.73 0.80
N ILE A 48 4.79 10.45 -0.24
CA ILE A 48 3.44 9.89 -0.10
C ILE A 48 3.50 8.51 0.55
N ARG A 49 4.43 7.64 0.11
CA ARG A 49 4.61 6.31 0.71
C ARG A 49 4.94 6.39 2.20
N LYS A 50 5.80 7.34 2.60
CA LYS A 50 6.12 7.58 4.01
C LYS A 50 4.87 8.01 4.80
N HIS A 51 4.09 8.96 4.28
CA HIS A 51 2.87 9.40 4.94
C HIS A 51 1.84 8.28 5.10
N GLN A 52 1.66 7.44 4.08
CA GLN A 52 0.80 6.27 4.17
C GLN A 52 1.27 5.30 5.27
N ALA A 53 2.56 5.03 5.37
CA ALA A 53 3.12 4.17 6.42
C ALA A 53 2.89 4.76 7.83
N ASP A 54 3.07 6.07 7.98
CA ASP A 54 2.81 6.77 9.25
C ASP A 54 1.33 6.70 9.64
N ILE A 55 0.41 6.90 8.70
CA ILE A 55 -1.04 6.77 8.93
C ILE A 55 -1.40 5.36 9.42
N THR A 56 -0.91 4.32 8.74
CA THR A 56 -1.14 2.93 9.16
C THR A 56 -0.64 2.69 10.58
N LYS A 57 0.55 3.18 10.91
CA LYS A 57 1.12 3.05 12.26
C LYS A 57 0.25 3.74 13.32
N TYR A 58 -0.30 4.91 13.02
CA TYR A 58 -1.19 5.61 13.95
C TYR A 58 -2.53 4.90 14.11
N HIS A 59 -3.12 4.41 13.01
CA HIS A 59 -4.35 3.61 13.03
C HIS A 59 -4.17 2.36 13.90
N ASP A 60 -3.06 1.63 13.76
CA ASP A 60 -2.79 0.44 14.56
C ASP A 60 -2.68 0.77 16.06
N ARG A 61 -2.05 1.89 16.41
CA ARG A 61 -1.95 2.34 17.80
C ARG A 61 -3.31 2.71 18.39
N ILE A 62 -4.13 3.43 17.63
CA ILE A 62 -5.48 3.81 18.04
C ILE A 62 -6.32 2.55 18.27
N ASN A 63 -6.30 1.60 17.34
CA ASN A 63 -7.05 0.35 17.47
C ASN A 63 -6.62 -0.46 18.69
N LYS A 64 -5.31 -0.59 18.96
CA LYS A 64 -4.81 -1.27 20.17
C LYS A 64 -5.30 -0.60 21.45
N ASN A 65 -5.27 0.73 21.49
CA ASN A 65 -5.75 1.49 22.65
C ASN A 65 -7.25 1.32 22.84
N ASN A 66 -8.04 1.35 21.76
CA ASN A 66 -9.49 1.15 21.82
C ASN A 66 -9.84 -0.25 22.37
N LEU A 67 -9.16 -1.31 21.91
CA LEU A 67 -9.35 -2.65 22.44
C LEU A 67 -9.01 -2.74 23.94
N ALA A 68 -7.93 -2.10 24.37
CA ALA A 68 -7.56 -2.06 25.79
C ALA A 68 -8.61 -1.31 26.65
N ILE A 69 -9.17 -0.22 26.12
CA ILE A 69 -10.26 0.54 26.77
C ILE A 69 -11.52 -0.33 26.86
N GLU A 70 -11.90 -1.02 25.79
CA GLU A 70 -13.05 -1.93 25.77
C GLU A 70 -12.93 -3.05 26.81
N ASP A 71 -11.75 -3.66 26.90
CA ASP A 71 -11.46 -4.70 27.90
C ASP A 71 -11.57 -4.17 29.34
N GLU A 72 -11.03 -2.98 29.61
CA GLU A 72 -11.10 -2.38 30.93
C GLU A 72 -12.53 -1.99 31.29
N MET A 73 -13.28 -1.42 30.36
CA MET A 73 -14.71 -1.12 30.54
C MET A 73 -15.52 -2.38 30.85
N LYS A 74 -15.22 -3.51 30.20
CA LYS A 74 -15.84 -4.80 30.49
C LYS A 74 -15.53 -5.30 31.89
N ARG A 75 -14.29 -5.13 32.36
CA ARG A 75 -13.89 -5.49 33.74
C ARG A 75 -14.60 -4.61 34.78
N LEU A 76 -14.65 -3.31 34.56
CA LEU A 76 -15.32 -2.36 35.44
C LEU A 76 -16.81 -2.68 35.59
N ARG A 77 -17.52 -2.97 34.48
CA ARG A 77 -18.92 -3.39 34.52
C ARG A 77 -19.14 -4.63 35.39
N LYS A 78 -18.33 -5.68 35.20
CA LYS A 78 -18.41 -6.90 36.03
C LYS A 78 -18.23 -6.63 37.52
N ARG A 79 -17.28 -5.75 37.87
CA ARG A 79 -17.03 -5.37 39.28
C ARG A 79 -18.22 -4.63 39.89
N MET A 80 -18.85 -3.74 39.14
CA MET A 80 -20.03 -3.02 39.63
C MET A 80 -21.26 -3.92 39.75
N GLU A 81 -21.43 -4.88 38.84
CA GLU A 81 -22.55 -5.84 38.85
C GLU A 81 -22.41 -6.88 39.97
N GLY A 82 -21.20 -7.37 40.25
CA GLY A 82 -20.93 -8.32 41.34
C GLY A 82 -20.80 -7.69 42.73
N ALA A 83 -20.88 -6.36 42.84
CA ALA A 83 -20.89 -5.62 44.10
C ALA A 83 -22.31 -5.38 44.67
N LYS A 84 -23.30 -6.15 44.21
CA LYS A 84 -24.67 -6.17 44.73
C LYS A 84 -24.91 -7.37 45.62
#